data_AF-A0A421CEA0-F1
#
_entry.id   AF-A0A421CEA0-F1
#
_cell.length_a   1.000
_cell.length_b   1.000
_cell.length_c   1.000
_cell.angle_alpha   90.00
_cell.angle_beta   90.00
_cell.angle_gamma   90.00
#
_symmetry.space_group_name_H-M   'P 1'
#
loop_
_entity.id
_entity.type
_entity.pdbx_description
1 polymer ?
#
loop_
_entity_poly.entity_id
_entity_poly.type
_entity_poly.pdbx_seq_one_letter_code
_entity_poly.pdbx_strand_id
1 'polypeptide(L)'
;MSLAVIMVLLLGGCFSFDDMLDGTWSGVLNDYYGNHNVVLIVNSNNTGWISFDNDPYNVDIVSRRANRSFVGEYGWYDSHWVERTIEAELQNYGGALWIEIYDEYGDLIGDGFLYK
;
A
#
# COMPACT_ATOMS: atom_id res chain seq x y z
N MET A 1 28.34 -32.20 -9.99
CA MET A 1 27.53 -30.96 -9.98
C MET A 1 28.28 -29.96 -10.84
N SER A 2 27.78 -29.67 -12.04
CA SER A 2 28.56 -28.92 -13.05
C SER A 2 28.45 -27.41 -12.80
N LEU A 3 29.54 -26.70 -13.10
CA LEU A 3 29.69 -25.24 -12.99
C LEU A 3 28.54 -24.45 -13.64
N ALA A 4 27.82 -25.06 -14.59
CA ALA A 4 26.69 -24.47 -15.29
C ALA A 4 25.49 -24.19 -14.38
N VAL A 5 25.26 -24.98 -13.33
CA VAL A 5 24.14 -24.75 -12.40
C VAL A 5 24.39 -23.52 -11.52
N ILE A 6 25.65 -23.28 -11.14
CA ILE A 6 26.07 -22.10 -10.38
C ILE A 6 26.04 -20.86 -11.29
N MET A 7 26.43 -20.97 -12.56
CA MET A 7 26.31 -19.85 -13.50
C MET A 7 24.86 -19.48 -13.86
N VAL A 8 23.90 -20.42 -13.88
CA VAL A 8 22.48 -20.08 -14.04
C VAL A 8 21.92 -19.39 -12.80
N LEU A 9 22.49 -19.61 -11.61
CA LEU A 9 22.17 -18.84 -10.40
C LEU A 9 22.87 -17.47 -10.34
N LEU A 10 24.04 -17.31 -11.00
CA LEU A 10 24.79 -16.05 -11.08
C LEU A 10 24.43 -15.16 -12.28
N LEU A 11 23.84 -15.74 -13.34
CA LEU A 11 23.30 -15.06 -14.53
C LEU A 11 21.77 -15.09 -14.58
N GLY A 12 21.14 -15.79 -13.62
CA GLY A 12 19.69 -15.94 -13.48
C GLY A 12 19.07 -14.72 -12.84
N GLY A 13 19.04 -13.63 -13.60
CA GLY A 13 18.05 -12.58 -13.45
C GLY A 13 18.23 -11.72 -12.21
N CYS A 14 18.28 -10.41 -12.43
CA CYS A 14 17.50 -9.53 -11.58
C CYS A 14 16.03 -9.99 -11.68
N PHE A 15 15.64 -11.06 -11.00
CA PHE A 15 14.26 -11.24 -10.61
C PHE A 15 14.06 -10.22 -9.49
N SER A 16 13.95 -8.93 -9.85
CA SER A 16 13.00 -8.12 -9.11
C SER A 16 11.68 -8.85 -9.33
N PHE A 17 11.23 -9.61 -8.34
CA PHE A 17 9.80 -9.75 -8.21
C PHE A 17 9.32 -8.30 -8.12
N ASP A 18 8.77 -7.78 -9.22
CA ASP A 18 8.11 -6.48 -9.21
C ASP A 18 7.24 -6.48 -7.98
N ASP A 19 7.47 -5.51 -7.11
CA ASP A 19 6.83 -5.52 -5.81
C ASP A 19 5.33 -5.57 -6.06
N MET A 20 4.68 -6.63 -5.61
CA MET A 20 3.27 -6.86 -5.83
C MET A 20 2.44 -5.72 -5.24
N LEU A 21 2.98 -4.95 -4.29
CA LEU A 21 2.38 -3.72 -3.79
C LEU A 21 2.29 -2.62 -4.86
N ASP A 22 3.22 -2.55 -5.82
CA ASP A 22 3.25 -1.51 -6.85
C ASP A 22 2.03 -1.56 -7.78
N GLY A 23 1.46 -0.39 -8.04
CA GLY A 23 0.33 -0.21 -8.94
C GLY A 23 -0.90 0.36 -8.25
N THR A 24 -2.05 0.16 -8.88
CA THR A 24 -3.33 0.71 -8.43
C THR A 24 -4.15 -0.37 -7.73
N TRP A 25 -4.68 -0.02 -6.57
CA TRP A 25 -5.56 -0.81 -5.74
C TRP A 25 -6.86 -0.05 -5.56
N SER A 26 -8.00 -0.73 -5.69
CA SER A 26 -9.31 -0.10 -5.54
C SER A 26 -10.28 -0.98 -4.78
N GLY A 27 -11.20 -0.36 -4.07
CA GLY A 27 -12.17 -1.06 -3.24
C GLY A 27 -13.06 -0.11 -2.48
N VAL A 28 -13.67 -0.63 -1.43
CA VAL A 28 -14.52 0.14 -0.52
C VAL A 28 -13.94 0.01 0.87
N LEU A 29 -13.69 1.14 1.52
CA LEU A 29 -13.39 1.19 2.94
C LEU A 29 -14.62 1.61 3.72
N ASN A 30 -14.73 1.08 4.93
CA ASN A 30 -15.77 1.47 5.85
C ASN A 30 -15.12 2.26 7.00
N ASP A 31 -15.68 3.43 7.31
CA ASP A 31 -15.25 4.28 8.42
C ASP A 31 -16.46 4.74 9.25
N TYR A 32 -16.25 5.68 10.17
CA TYR A 32 -17.33 6.24 11.00
C TYR A 32 -18.42 6.98 10.20
N TYR A 33 -18.06 7.58 9.06
CA TYR A 33 -18.94 8.40 8.23
C TYR A 33 -19.64 7.58 7.13
N GLY A 34 -19.12 6.39 6.82
CA GLY A 34 -19.80 5.37 6.03
C GLY A 34 -18.84 4.62 5.12
N ASN A 35 -19.37 4.23 3.95
CA ASN A 35 -18.59 3.53 2.95
C ASN A 35 -18.04 4.52 1.93
N HIS A 36 -16.73 4.46 1.70
CA HIS A 36 -16.01 5.31 0.75
C HIS A 36 -15.40 4.47 -0.36
N ASN A 37 -15.53 4.92 -1.61
CA ASN A 37 -14.78 4.31 -2.70
C ASN A 37 -13.33 4.77 -2.58
N VAL A 38 -12.41 3.83 -2.50
CA VAL A 38 -11.00 4.12 -2.32
C VAL A 38 -10.20 3.65 -3.53
N VAL A 39 -9.31 4.54 -3.98
CA VAL A 39 -8.24 4.20 -4.92
C VAL A 39 -6.91 4.56 -4.29
N LEU A 40 -6.04 3.56 -4.15
CA LEU A 40 -4.68 3.67 -3.64
C LEU A 40 -3.70 3.34 -4.76
N ILE A 41 -2.75 4.24 -5.00
CA ILE A 41 -1.64 4.06 -5.93
C ILE A 41 -0.36 3.96 -5.10
N VAL A 42 0.38 2.86 -5.26
CA VAL A 42 1.67 2.62 -4.62
C VAL A 42 2.76 2.60 -5.69
N ASN A 43 3.80 3.40 -5.51
CA ASN A 43 4.93 3.49 -6.42
C ASN A 43 6.19 2.86 -5.82
N SER A 44 7.06 2.35 -6.68
CA SER A 44 8.33 1.69 -6.28
C SER A 44 9.31 2.64 -5.59
N ASN A 45 9.14 3.95 -5.77
CA ASN A 45 9.97 4.99 -5.16
C ASN A 45 9.50 5.42 -3.75
N ASN A 46 8.69 4.60 -3.06
CA ASN A 46 8.13 4.86 -1.73
C ASN A 46 7.24 6.11 -1.66
N THR A 47 6.53 6.39 -2.75
CA THR A 47 5.48 7.42 -2.79
C THR A 47 4.18 6.79 -3.25
N GLY A 48 3.08 7.50 -3.10
CA GLY A 48 1.78 7.03 -3.51
C GLY A 48 0.72 8.11 -3.44
N TRP A 49 -0.50 7.70 -3.73
CA TRP A 49 -1.69 8.55 -3.64
C TRP A 49 -2.83 7.70 -3.10
N ILE A 50 -3.62 8.22 -2.19
CA ILE A 50 -4.89 7.61 -1.77
C ILE A 50 -6.01 8.60 -2.07
N SER A 51 -7.13 8.12 -2.58
CA SER A 51 -8.31 8.95 -2.79
C SER A 51 -9.53 8.31 -2.17
N PHE A 52 -10.40 9.15 -1.60
CA PHE A 52 -11.70 8.77 -1.04
C PHE A 52 -12.76 9.52 -1.83
N ASP A 53 -13.65 8.80 -2.52
CA ASP A 53 -14.72 9.39 -3.33
C ASP A 53 -14.26 10.52 -4.28
N ASN A 54 -13.07 10.34 -4.87
CA ASN A 54 -12.36 11.23 -5.79
C ASN A 54 -11.59 12.41 -5.16
N ASP A 55 -11.52 12.52 -3.84
CA ASP A 55 -10.65 13.49 -3.16
C ASP A 55 -9.27 12.86 -2.89
N PRO A 56 -8.20 13.32 -3.57
CA PRO A 56 -6.89 12.68 -3.52
C PRO A 56 -5.95 13.29 -2.47
N TYR A 57 -5.10 12.45 -1.90
CA TYR A 57 -4.07 12.78 -0.93
C TYR A 57 -2.75 12.09 -1.30
N ASN A 58 -1.63 12.80 -1.19
CA ASN A 58 -0.31 12.21 -1.37
C ASN A 58 0.01 11.30 -0.19
N VAL A 59 0.62 10.14 -0.49
CA VAL A 59 1.08 9.17 0.51
C VAL A 59 2.60 9.07 0.44
N ASP A 60 3.25 9.24 1.58
CA ASP A 60 4.68 8.95 1.76
C ASP A 60 4.82 7.58 2.42
N ILE A 61 5.56 6.65 1.81
CA ILE A 61 5.73 5.28 2.34
C ILE A 61 6.98 5.25 3.22
N VAL A 62 6.76 5.32 4.53
CA VAL A 62 7.82 5.40 5.54
C VAL A 62 8.46 4.05 5.87
N SER A 63 7.74 2.94 5.64
CA SER A 63 8.24 1.60 5.87
C SER A 63 7.64 0.61 4.87
N ARG A 64 8.45 -0.30 4.33
CA ARG A 64 8.03 -1.23 3.29
C ARG A 64 8.70 -2.59 3.40
N ARG A 65 7.90 -3.65 3.28
CA ARG A 65 8.34 -5.03 3.10
C ARG A 65 7.81 -5.50 1.74
N ALA A 66 8.72 -5.59 0.78
CA ALA A 66 8.37 -5.96 -0.59
C ALA A 66 7.54 -7.25 -0.65
N ASN A 67 6.52 -7.27 -1.49
CA ASN A 67 5.58 -8.38 -1.67
C ASN A 67 4.84 -8.78 -0.38
N ARG A 68 4.74 -7.88 0.61
CA ARG A 68 4.07 -8.19 1.87
C ARG A 68 3.28 -7.04 2.46
N SER A 69 3.92 -5.93 2.82
CA SER A 69 3.24 -4.90 3.60
C SER A 69 3.94 -3.54 3.47
N PHE A 70 3.22 -2.46 3.77
CA PHE A 70 3.81 -1.13 3.94
C PHE A 70 3.09 -0.33 5.02
N VAL A 71 3.78 0.68 5.53
CA VAL A 71 3.22 1.77 6.34
C VAL A 71 3.40 3.05 5.55
N GLY A 72 2.30 3.76 5.33
CA GLY A 72 2.28 5.03 4.62
C GLY A 72 1.62 6.11 5.44
N GLU A 73 2.01 7.36 5.18
CA GLU A 73 1.47 8.53 5.86
C GLU A 73 0.85 9.45 4.81
N TYR A 74 -0.33 9.98 5.08
CA TYR A 74 -0.93 11.03 4.25
C TYR A 74 -1.52 12.13 5.12
N GLY A 75 -1.45 13.37 4.62
CA GLY A 75 -2.06 14.51 5.29
C GLY A 75 -3.47 14.76 4.79
N TRP A 76 -4.41 14.96 5.71
CA TRP A 76 -5.74 15.48 5.42
C TRP A 76 -5.77 16.98 5.79
N TYR A 77 -6.23 17.82 4.86
CA TYR A 77 -6.35 19.25 5.09
C TYR A 77 -7.75 19.60 5.61
N ASP A 78 -7.90 19.70 6.93
CA ASP A 78 -9.09 20.32 7.54
C ASP A 78 -8.68 21.31 8.62
N SER A 79 -8.51 22.58 8.23
CA SER A 79 -8.04 23.71 9.05
C SER A 79 -6.66 23.57 9.75
N HIS A 80 -6.16 22.35 9.94
CA HIS A 80 -4.85 21.92 10.43
C HIS A 80 -4.39 20.70 9.60
N TRP A 81 -3.09 20.51 9.44
CA TRP A 81 -2.55 19.28 8.84
C TRP A 81 -2.73 18.14 9.84
N VAL A 82 -3.64 17.22 9.53
CA VAL A 82 -3.82 15.99 10.33
C VAL A 82 -3.15 14.86 9.57
N GLU A 83 -2.10 14.28 10.15
CA GLU A 83 -1.41 13.12 9.62
C GLU A 83 -2.24 11.86 9.91
N ARG A 84 -2.41 11.01 8.89
CA ARG A 84 -3.08 9.72 8.97
C ARG A 84 -2.10 8.63 8.58
N THR A 85 -2.16 7.51 9.26
CA THR A 85 -1.31 6.35 8.99
C THR A 85 -2.11 5.28 8.28
N ILE A 86 -1.58 4.76 7.18
CA ILE A 86 -2.08 3.59 6.47
C ILE A 86 -1.18 2.42 6.83
N GLU A 87 -1.74 1.37 7.40
CA GLU A 87 -1.08 0.07 7.48
C GLU A 87 -1.71 -0.87 6.45
N ALA A 88 -0.89 -1.45 5.58
CA ALA A 88 -1.37 -2.28 4.48
C ALA A 88 -0.62 -3.61 4.44
N GLU A 89 -1.37 -4.72 4.29
CA GLU A 89 -0.81 -6.07 4.15
C GLU A 89 -1.47 -6.84 2.99
N LEU A 90 -0.64 -7.42 2.13
CA LEU A 90 -1.06 -8.30 1.06
C LEU A 90 -1.64 -9.59 1.61
N GLN A 91 -2.83 -9.91 1.15
CA GLN A 91 -3.56 -11.13 1.48
C GLN A 91 -3.68 -12.01 0.23
N ASN A 92 -3.96 -13.31 0.46
CA ASN A 92 -4.27 -14.27 -0.61
C ASN A 92 -3.24 -14.29 -1.76
N TYR A 93 -1.95 -14.38 -1.44
CA TYR A 93 -0.87 -14.34 -2.44
C TYR A 93 -0.88 -13.10 -3.34
N GLY A 94 -1.33 -11.96 -2.79
CA GLY A 94 -1.38 -10.66 -3.48
C GLY A 94 -2.62 -10.43 -4.34
N GLY A 95 -3.67 -11.26 -4.15
CA GLY A 95 -4.98 -11.04 -4.78
C GLY A 95 -5.83 -9.97 -4.10
N ALA A 96 -5.47 -9.57 -2.87
CA ALA A 96 -6.12 -8.48 -2.14
C ALA A 96 -5.11 -7.77 -1.25
N LEU A 97 -5.37 -6.51 -0.95
CA LEU A 97 -4.63 -5.69 0.00
C LEU A 97 -5.58 -5.33 1.14
N TRP A 98 -5.33 -5.87 2.32
CA TRP A 98 -6.00 -5.40 3.54
C TRP A 98 -5.36 -4.08 3.95
N ILE A 99 -6.17 -3.06 4.21
CA ILE A 99 -5.68 -1.78 4.71
C ILE A 99 -6.45 -1.35 5.95
N GLU A 100 -5.72 -0.72 6.85
CA GLU A 100 -6.20 -0.07 8.07
C GLU A 100 -5.71 1.37 8.05
N ILE A 101 -6.58 2.28 8.48
CA ILE A 101 -6.30 3.71 8.55
C ILE A 101 -6.44 4.14 9.99
N TYR A 102 -5.42 4.82 10.47
CA TYR A 102 -5.33 5.35 11.82
C TYR A 102 -5.26 6.87 11.81
N ASP A 103 -5.81 7.48 12.85
CA ASP A 103 -5.66 8.91 13.10
C ASP A 103 -4.33 9.27 13.77
N GLU A 104 -4.12 10.56 14.00
CA GLU A 104 -2.93 11.10 14.65
C GLU A 104 -2.74 10.62 16.11
N TYR A 105 -3.79 10.07 16.74
CA TYR A 105 -3.77 9.50 18.08
C TYR A 105 -3.54 7.98 18.08
N GLY A 106 -3.53 7.35 16.90
CA GLY A 106 -3.40 5.91 16.73
C GLY A 106 -4.72 5.16 16.86
N ASP A 107 -5.86 5.85 16.78
CA ASP A 107 -7.18 5.21 16.76
C ASP A 107 -7.50 4.73 15.34
N LEU A 108 -7.96 3.48 15.21
CA LEU A 108 -8.42 2.91 13.94
C LEU A 108 -9.71 3.63 13.52
N ILE A 109 -9.67 4.29 12.37
CA ILE A 109 -10.81 5.06 11.83
C ILE A 109 -11.46 4.39 10.63
N GLY A 110 -10.75 3.53 9.91
CA GLY A 110 -11.33 2.82 8.77
C GLY A 110 -10.48 1.64 8.32
N ASP A 111 -11.14 0.66 7.73
CA ASP A 111 -10.51 -0.56 7.25
C ASP A 111 -11.22 -1.13 6.01
N GLY A 112 -10.56 -2.07 5.34
CA GLY A 112 -11.16 -2.76 4.20
C GLY A 112 -10.17 -3.42 3.26
N PHE A 113 -10.72 -4.04 2.21
CA PHE A 113 -9.95 -4.71 1.18
C PHE A 113 -9.93 -3.90 -0.10
N LEU A 114 -8.73 -3.76 -0.67
CA LEU A 114 -8.51 -3.24 -2.00
C LEU A 114 -8.00 -4.34 -2.94
N TYR A 115 -8.27 -4.18 -4.24
CA TYR A 115 -7.98 -5.16 -5.28
C TYR A 115 -7.34 -4.48 -6.49
N LYS A 116 -6.53 -5.23 -7.25
CA LYS A 116 -5.98 -4.79 -8.54
C LYS A 116 -6.94 -5.03 -9.70
#